data_AF-A0AA36BEY9-F1
#
_entry.id   AF-A0AA36BEY9-F1
#
_cell.length_a   1.000
_cell.length_b   1.000
_cell.length_c   1.000
_cell.angle_alpha   90.00
_cell.angle_beta   90.00
_cell.angle_gamma   90.00
#
_symmetry.space_group_name_H-M   'P 1'
#
loop_
_entity.id
_entity.type
_entity.pdbx_description
1 polymer ?
#
loop_
_entity_poly.entity_id
_entity_poly.type
_entity_poly.pdbx_seq_one_letter_code
_entity_poly.pdbx_strand_id
1 'polypeptide(L)'
;MEDEAPVIYGLEFPARALTAQVGDTENIRFLVGTQSLRAENQVHHIHFDDEYNSINKNVFLHQEGEIWYISASTLDKDILATCYNKLYYGTPLEKKILY
;
A
#
# COMPACT_ATOMS: atom_id res chain seq x y z
N MET A 1 18.64 1.95 -29.16
CA MET A 1 18.27 1.68 -27.76
C MET A 1 17.25 0.58 -27.89
N GLU A 2 17.57 -0.65 -27.47
CA GLU A 2 16.53 -1.70 -27.42
C GLU A 2 15.51 -1.27 -26.37
N ASP A 3 14.23 -1.26 -26.74
CA ASP A 3 13.15 -0.96 -25.81
C ASP A 3 13.13 -2.07 -24.76
N GLU A 4 13.61 -1.76 -23.57
CA GLU A 4 13.62 -2.69 -22.46
C GLU A 4 12.18 -3.07 -22.08
N ALA A 5 11.92 -4.36 -21.87
CA ALA A 5 10.57 -4.83 -21.60
C ALA A 5 10.03 -4.21 -20.29
N PRO A 6 8.74 -3.84 -20.25
CA PRO A 6 8.17 -3.26 -19.04
C PRO A 6 8.13 -4.30 -17.91
N VAL A 7 8.51 -3.88 -16.71
CA VAL A 7 8.40 -4.72 -15.50
C VAL A 7 7.04 -4.50 -14.86
N ILE A 8 6.29 -5.60 -14.72
CA ILE A 8 4.90 -5.57 -14.27
C ILE A 8 4.80 -6.28 -12.92
N TYR A 9 4.28 -5.57 -11.92
CA TYR A 9 3.90 -6.16 -10.65
C TYR A 9 2.38 -6.30 -10.54
N GLY A 10 1.89 -7.54 -10.52
CA GLY A 10 0.47 -7.85 -10.34
C GLY A 10 0.08 -7.93 -8.87
N LEU A 11 -1.11 -7.43 -8.55
CA LEU A 11 -1.72 -7.53 -7.22
C LEU A 11 -2.82 -8.59 -7.21
N GLU A 12 -2.91 -9.29 -6.09
CA GLU A 12 -3.93 -10.32 -5.84
C GLU A 12 -5.29 -9.70 -5.50
N PHE A 13 -5.28 -8.53 -4.85
CA PHE A 13 -6.46 -7.78 -4.43
C PHE A 13 -6.45 -6.38 -5.05
N PRO A 14 -7.63 -5.74 -5.23
CA PRO A 14 -7.70 -4.37 -5.70
C PRO A 14 -6.85 -3.43 -4.83
N ALA A 15 -5.98 -2.63 -5.46
CA ALA A 15 -5.30 -1.54 -4.79
C ALA A 15 -6.25 -0.36 -4.57
N ARG A 16 -6.03 0.36 -3.47
CA ARG A 16 -6.69 1.65 -3.19
C ARG A 16 -5.70 2.78 -2.95
N ALA A 17 -4.61 2.50 -2.25
CA ALA A 17 -3.61 3.50 -1.89
C ALA A 17 -2.25 3.13 -2.49
N LEU A 18 -1.52 4.12 -3.00
CA LEU A 18 -0.16 3.97 -3.50
C LEU A 18 0.65 5.21 -3.09
N THR A 19 1.85 5.01 -2.56
CA THR A 19 2.77 6.10 -2.23
C THR A 19 4.23 5.69 -2.41
N ALA A 20 5.11 6.64 -2.74
CA ALA A 20 6.54 6.40 -2.80
C ALA A 20 7.14 6.38 -1.38
N GLN A 21 8.20 5.59 -1.16
CA GLN A 21 8.95 5.57 0.09
C GLN A 21 10.02 6.69 0.08
N VAL A 22 9.59 7.91 0.36
CA VAL A 22 10.43 9.12 0.24
C VAL A 22 11.55 9.26 1.27
N GLY A 23 11.51 8.51 2.38
CA GLY A 23 12.59 8.46 3.37
C GLY A 23 13.83 7.67 2.92
N ASP A 24 13.78 7.01 1.76
CA ASP A 24 14.90 6.34 1.12
C ASP A 24 15.12 6.96 -0.27
N THR A 25 16.18 7.74 -0.42
CA THR A 25 16.50 8.44 -1.68
C THR A 25 17.41 7.64 -2.60
N GLU A 26 17.91 6.49 -2.15
CA GLU A 26 18.85 5.65 -2.91
C GLU A 26 18.14 4.53 -3.66
N ASN A 27 16.90 4.19 -3.27
CA ASN A 27 16.17 3.05 -3.82
C ASN A 27 14.79 3.47 -4.37
N ILE A 28 14.38 2.89 -5.50
CA ILE A 28 13.04 3.13 -6.06
C ILE A 28 12.05 2.19 -5.38
N ARG A 29 11.31 2.72 -4.39
CA ARG A 29 10.39 1.93 -3.57
C ARG A 29 9.00 2.54 -3.46
N PHE A 30 8.00 1.65 -3.46
CA PHE A 30 6.58 2.00 -3.36
C PHE A 30 5.89 1.18 -2.28
N LEU A 31 4.89 1.79 -1.65
CA LEU A 31 3.95 1.14 -0.73
C LEU A 31 2.58 1.12 -1.38
N VAL A 32 1.94 -0.05 -1.43
CA VAL A 32 0.59 -0.22 -1.99
C VAL A 32 -0.32 -0.87 -0.97
N GLY A 33 -1.46 -0.24 -0.70
CA GLY A 33 -2.50 -0.74 0.19
C GLY A 33 -3.65 -1.34 -0.60
N THR A 34 -4.09 -2.54 -0.20
CA THR A 34 -5.25 -3.20 -0.81
C THR A 34 -6.58 -2.82 -0.16
N GLN A 35 -7.66 -3.07 -0.90
CA GLN A 35 -9.04 -2.88 -0.46
C GLN A 35 -9.86 -4.15 -0.76
N SER A 36 -10.14 -4.91 0.29
CA SER A 36 -10.99 -6.09 0.30
C SER A 36 -11.91 -6.06 1.52
N LEU A 37 -13.18 -6.38 1.29
CA LEU A 37 -14.18 -6.64 2.32
C LEU A 37 -14.30 -8.11 2.70
N ARG A 38 -13.60 -9.00 1.98
CA ARG A 38 -13.76 -10.46 2.07
C ARG A 38 -12.48 -11.19 2.47
N ALA A 39 -11.35 -10.51 2.46
CA ALA A 39 -10.04 -11.05 2.80
C ALA A 39 -9.28 -10.03 3.64
N GLU A 40 -8.24 -10.49 4.36
CA GLU A 40 -7.32 -9.59 5.05
C GLU A 40 -6.63 -8.68 4.04
N ASN A 41 -6.59 -7.39 4.35
CA ASN A 41 -5.91 -6.41 3.51
C ASN A 41 -4.41 -6.52 3.72
N GLN A 42 -3.65 -5.91 2.81
CA GLN A 42 -2.21 -6.06 2.73
C GLN A 42 -1.56 -4.73 2.36
N VAL A 43 -0.36 -4.52 2.90
CA VAL A 43 0.57 -3.48 2.44
C VAL A 43 1.69 -4.19 1.68
N HIS A 44 1.79 -3.91 0.39
CA HIS A 44 2.88 -4.36 -0.46
C HIS A 44 3.98 -3.32 -0.44
N HIS A 45 5.18 -3.71 -0.01
CA HIS A 45 6.40 -2.91 -0.13
C HIS A 45 7.19 -3.42 -1.33
N ILE A 46 7.23 -2.61 -2.36
CA ILE A 46 7.78 -2.94 -3.67
C ILE A 46 9.10 -2.22 -3.82
N HIS A 47 10.14 -2.96 -4.17
CA HIS A 47 11.45 -2.43 -4.51
C HIS A 47 11.73 -2.73 -5.97
N PHE A 48 11.79 -1.68 -6.78
CA PHE A 48 12.22 -1.77 -8.17
C PHE A 48 13.74 -1.58 -8.22
N ASP A 49 14.40 -2.56 -8.81
CA ASP A 49 15.83 -2.58 -9.06
C ASP A 49 16.04 -2.21 -10.53
N ASP A 50 16.53 -1.00 -10.78
CA ASP A 50 16.72 -0.43 -12.11
C ASP A 50 17.95 -0.97 -12.83
N GLU A 51 18.94 -1.50 -12.09
CA GLU A 51 20.11 -2.16 -12.67
C GLU A 51 19.77 -3.53 -13.28
N TYR A 52 18.94 -4.31 -12.59
CA TYR A 52 18.53 -5.65 -13.04
C TYR A 52 17.14 -5.69 -13.69
N ASN A 53 16.48 -4.54 -13.80
CA ASN A 53 15.12 -4.41 -14.31
C ASN A 53 14.16 -5.44 -13.66
N SER A 54 14.19 -5.48 -12.32
CA SER A 54 13.51 -6.50 -11.54
C SER A 54 12.74 -5.93 -10.35
N ILE A 55 11.76 -6.67 -9.84
CA ILE A 55 10.95 -6.25 -8.68
C ILE A 55 11.12 -7.26 -7.54
N ASN A 56 11.55 -6.74 -6.39
CA ASN A 56 11.52 -7.41 -5.10
C ASN A 56 10.32 -6.92 -4.29
N LYS A 57 9.75 -7.79 -3.44
CA LYS A 57 8.53 -7.46 -2.69
C LYS A 57 8.52 -8.05 -1.28
N ASN A 58 7.97 -7.27 -0.35
CA ASN A 58 7.53 -7.73 0.96
C ASN A 58 6.02 -7.45 1.10
N VAL A 59 5.30 -8.35 1.77
CA VAL A 59 3.85 -8.20 1.97
C VAL A 59 3.56 -8.25 3.47
N PHE A 60 2.93 -7.21 3.99
CA PHE A 60 2.54 -7.09 5.38
C PHE A 60 1.03 -7.20 5.52
N LEU A 61 0.55 -8.03 6.43
CA LEU A 61 -0.89 -8.17 6.69
C LEU A 61 -1.44 -6.93 7.40
N HIS A 62 -2.63 -6.49 7.00
CA HIS A 62 -3.38 -5.39 7.57
C HIS A 62 -4.75 -5.90 8.03
N GLN A 63 -4.83 -6.33 9.29
CA GLN A 63 -6.00 -6.97 9.90
C GLN A 63 -7.07 -5.97 10.35
N GLU A 64 -6.76 -4.68 10.26
CA GLU A 64 -7.60 -3.62 10.78
C GLU A 64 -8.68 -3.15 9.79
N GLY A 65 -8.58 -3.50 8.52
CA GLY A 65 -9.64 -3.30 7.54
C GLY A 65 -9.13 -2.79 6.20
N GLU A 66 -10.01 -2.17 5.41
CA GLU A 66 -9.65 -1.62 4.11
C GLU A 66 -8.68 -0.45 4.25
N ILE A 67 -7.58 -0.46 3.51
CA ILE A 67 -6.58 0.61 3.59
C ILE A 67 -7.03 1.78 2.72
N TRP A 68 -7.45 2.87 3.34
CA TRP A 68 -7.96 4.06 2.66
C TRP A 68 -6.87 5.04 2.24
N TYR A 69 -5.78 5.08 2.99
CA TYR A 69 -4.65 5.96 2.73
C TYR A 69 -3.37 5.37 3.30
N ILE A 70 -2.23 5.61 2.65
CA ILE A 70 -0.89 5.28 3.14
C ILE A 70 -0.01 6.52 3.01
N SER A 71 0.79 6.80 4.03
CA SER A 71 1.85 7.80 4.00
C SER A 71 3.17 7.18 4.45
N ALA A 72 4.24 7.42 3.70
CA ALA A 72 5.60 7.08 4.11
C ALA A 72 6.21 8.26 4.87
N SER A 73 6.99 7.98 5.91
CA SER A 73 7.77 9.01 6.59
C SER A 73 8.87 9.55 5.66
N THR A 74 9.10 10.85 5.74
CA THR A 74 10.20 11.55 5.03
C THR A 74 11.51 11.52 5.79
N LEU A 75 11.49 11.18 7.09
CA LEU A 75 12.69 11.17 7.95
C LEU A 75 13.23 9.76 8.21
N ASP A 76 12.36 8.75 8.15
CA ASP A 76 12.70 7.37 8.47
C ASP A 76 11.99 6.44 7.49
N LYS A 77 12.76 5.78 6.63
CA LYS A 77 12.23 4.87 5.62
C LYS A 77 11.43 3.71 6.24
N ASP A 78 11.73 3.29 7.47
CA ASP A 78 11.10 2.12 8.08
C ASP A 78 9.76 2.46 8.76
N ILE A 79 9.34 3.73 8.70
CA ILE A 79 8.06 4.21 9.27
C ILE A 79 7.07 4.56 8.16
N LEU A 80 5.87 3.99 8.28
CA LEU A 80 4.70 4.33 7.47
C LEU A 80 3.46 4.45 8.36
N ALA A 81 2.45 5.17 7.88
CA ALA A 81 1.14 5.25 8.50
C ALA A 81 0.05 4.84 7.51
N THR A 82 -0.98 4.15 8.02
CA THR A 82 -2.17 3.80 7.24
C THR A 82 -3.41 4.37 7.89
N CYS A 83 -4.31 4.96 7.11
CA CYS A 83 -5.70 5.19 7.52
C CYS A 83 -6.55 4.03 7.00
N TYR A 84 -7.39 3.45 7.85
CA TYR A 84 -8.19 2.29 7.50
C TYR A 84 -9.66 2.46 7.89
N ASN A 85 -10.51 1.67 7.27
CA ASN A 85 -11.89 1.51 7.68
C ASN A 85 -12.21 0.05 7.97
N LYS A 86 -12.86 -0.18 9.11
CA LYS A 86 -13.33 -1.50 9.55
C LYS A 86 -14.85 -1.48 9.59
N LEU A 87 -15.49 -2.34 8.80
CA LEU A 87 -16.93 -2.56 8.94
C LEU A 87 -17.18 -3.47 10.14
N TYR A 88 -17.82 -2.91 11.17
CA TYR A 88 -18.36 -3.69 12.28
C TYR A 88 -19.77 -4.16 11.91
N TYR A 89 -19.93 -5.46 11.65
CA TYR A 89 -21.25 -6.05 11.51
C TYR A 89 -21.95 -6.03 12.89
N GLY A 90 -22.94 -5.15 13.07
CA GLY A 90 -23.82 -5.14 14.25
C GLY A 90 -24.08 -3.78 14.91
N THR A 91 -23.31 -2.74 14.58
CA THR A 91 -23.62 -1.37 15.01
C THR A 91 -24.23 -0.60 13.84
N PRO A 92 -25.50 -0.13 13.95
CA PRO A 92 -26.04 0.79 12.96
C PRO A 92 -25.11 1.99 12.87
N LEU A 93 -24.71 2.36 11.65
CA LEU A 93 -24.05 3.63 11.40
C LEU A 93 -25.08 4.73 11.68
N GLU A 94 -25.19 5.16 12.94
CA GLU A 94 -25.79 6.45 13.25
C GLU A 94 -24.90 7.50 12.59
N LYS A 95 -25.30 7.93 11.39
CA LYS A 95 -24.77 9.12 10.76
C LYS A 95 -25.13 10.30 11.66
N LYS A 96 -24.33 10.56 12.69
CA LYS A 96 -24.31 11.85 13.35
C LYS A 96 -23.61 12.81 12.40
N ILE A 97 -24.41 13.43 11.53
CA ILE A 97 -24.04 14.69 10.89
C ILE A 97 -23.94 15.68 12.05
N LEU A 98 -22.72 15.97 12.48
CA LEU A 98 -22.43 17.10 13.35
C LEU A 98 -22.53 18.35 12.44
N TYR A 99 -23.57 19.15 12.64
CA TYR A 99 -23.63 20.53 12.18
C TYR A 99 -22.84 21.42 13.13
#